data_AF-A0A8S2WL33-F1
#
_entry.id   AF-A0A8S2WL33-F1
#
_cell.length_a   1.000
_cell.length_b   1.000
_cell.length_c   1.000
_cell.angle_alpha   90.00
_cell.angle_beta   90.00
_cell.angle_gamma   90.00
#
_symmetry.space_group_name_H-M   'P 1'
#
loop_
_entity.id
_entity.type
_entity.pdbx_description
1 polymer ?
#
loop_
_entity_poly.entity_id
_entity_poly.type
_entity_poly.pdbx_seq_one_letter_code
_entity_poly.pdbx_strand_id
1 'polypeptide(L)' 'EIKFHEHYPDQSPEIAIVDSVNVDDRSAFESDIKTICEDNLGMPVIFTLASHLSEQLSIQSETRLTRQREA' A
#
# COMPACT_ATOMS: atom_id res chain seq x y z
N GLU A 1 -4.16 1.10 -8.90
CA GLU A 1 -5.59 1.07 -9.26
C GLU A 1 -6.35 0.36 -8.14
N ILE A 2 -7.54 0.87 -7.79
CA ILE A 2 -8.41 0.28 -6.77
C ILE A 2 -9.76 0.01 -7.43
N LYS A 3 -10.25 -1.22 -7.33
CA LYS A 3 -11.59 -1.62 -7.81
C LYS A 3 -12.44 -2.08 -6.64
N PHE A 4 -13.60 -1.45 -6.50
CA PHE A 4 -14.60 -1.84 -5.51
C PHE A 4 -15.49 -2.93 -6.08
N HIS A 5 -15.89 -3.86 -5.23
CA HIS A 5 -16.88 -4.88 -5.55
C HIS A 5 -18.22 -4.51 -4.92
N GLU A 6 -19.31 -5.14 -5.34
CA GLU A 6 -20.67 -4.85 -4.87
C GLU A 6 -20.82 -5.06 -3.35
N HIS A 7 -20.01 -5.93 -2.76
CA HIS A 7 -20.02 -6.27 -1.33
C HIS A 7 -19.03 -5.43 -0.50
N TYR A 8 -18.43 -4.37 -1.05
CA TYR A 8 -17.61 -3.48 -0.23
C TYR A 8 -18.50 -2.68 0.75
N PRO A 9 -18.12 -2.52 2.03
CA PRO A 9 -16.84 -2.85 2.66
C PRO A 9 -16.75 -4.24 3.31
N ASP A 10 -17.81 -5.05 3.28
CA ASP A 10 -17.82 -6.42 3.81
C ASP A 10 -16.84 -7.36 3.08
N GLN A 11 -16.48 -7.02 1.84
CA GLN A 11 -15.43 -7.65 1.06
C GLN A 11 -14.33 -6.65 0.71
N SER A 12 -13.07 -7.11 0.77
CA SER A 12 -11.92 -6.29 0.41
C SER A 12 -11.95 -5.86 -1.06
N PRO A 13 -11.49 -4.64 -1.38
CA PRO A 13 -11.37 -4.19 -2.77
C PRO A 13 -10.19 -4.88 -3.46
N GLU A 14 -10.26 -4.98 -4.78
CA GLU A 14 -9.14 -5.44 -5.61
C GLU A 14 -8.16 -4.27 -5.82
N ILE A 15 -6.90 -4.47 -5.44
CA ILE A 15 -5.87 -3.43 -5.49
C ILE A 15 -4.73 -3.92 -6.37
N ALA A 16 -4.38 -3.14 -7.39
CA ALA A 16 -3.30 -3.43 -8.31
C ALA A 16 -2.28 -2.28 -8.32
N ILE A 17 -1.01 -2.60 -8.12
CA ILE A 17 0.10 -1.64 -8.27
C ILE A 17 0.41 -1.52 -9.77
N VAL A 18 0.16 -0.33 -10.33
CA VAL A 18 0.21 -0.09 -11.79
C VAL A 18 1.56 0.45 -12.26
N ASP A 19 2.39 0.95 -11.34
CA ASP A 19 3.66 1.61 -11.64
C ASP A 19 4.85 0.81 -11.13
N SER A 20 6.05 1.10 -11.65
CA SER A 20 7.29 0.38 -11.37
C SER A 20 7.83 0.71 -9.97
N VAL A 21 7.11 0.26 -8.94
CA VAL A 21 7.71 0.03 -7.63
C VAL A 21 8.79 -1.04 -7.85
N ASN A 22 9.96 -0.83 -7.24
CA ASN A 22 11.05 -1.81 -7.31
C ASN A 22 10.50 -3.20 -6.94
N VAL A 23 10.87 -4.24 -7.68
CA VAL A 23 10.21 -5.57 -7.57
C VAL A 23 10.30 -6.13 -6.14
N ASP A 24 11.40 -5.86 -5.45
CA ASP A 24 11.59 -6.21 -4.04
C ASP A 24 10.62 -5.48 -3.09
N ASP A 25 10.34 -4.21 -3.35
CA ASP A 25 9.40 -3.41 -2.54
C ASP A 25 7.94 -3.79 -2.82
N ARG A 26 7.64 -4.21 -4.05
CA ARG A 26 6.27 -4.56 -4.47
C ARG A 26 5.64 -5.66 -3.62
N SER A 27 6.38 -6.74 -3.36
CA SER A 27 5.83 -7.86 -2.59
C SER A 27 5.54 -7.49 -1.14
N ALA A 28 6.34 -6.60 -0.55
CA ALA A 28 6.08 -6.07 0.79
C ALA A 28 4.80 -5.24 0.79
N PHE A 29 4.68 -4.29 -0.16
CA PHE A 29 3.48 -3.48 -0.35
C PHE A 29 2.21 -4.30 -0.56
N GLU A 30 2.24 -5.33 -1.41
CA GLU A 30 1.08 -6.21 -1.64
C GLU A 30 0.67 -6.96 -0.36
N SER A 31 1.63 -7.36 0.46
CA SER A 31 1.37 -8.04 1.74
C SER A 31 0.80 -7.09 2.80
N ASP A 32 1.31 -5.85 2.89
CA ASP A 32 0.79 -4.81 3.79
C ASP A 32 -0.63 -4.40 3.40
N ILE A 33 -0.86 -4.15 2.09
CA ILE A 33 -2.19 -3.84 1.54
C ILE A 33 -3.20 -4.91 1.92
N LYS A 34 -2.83 -6.19 1.76
CA LYS A 34 -3.70 -7.30 2.11
C LYS A 34 -4.03 -7.31 3.60
N THR A 35 -3.03 -7.16 4.45
CA THR A 35 -3.19 -7.13 5.91
C THR A 35 -4.13 -6.01 6.36
N ILE A 36 -3.95 -4.79 5.82
CA ILE A 36 -4.78 -3.63 6.15
C ILE A 36 -6.23 -3.87 5.69
N CYS A 37 -6.43 -4.43 4.49
CA CYS A 37 -7.74 -4.78 3.99
C CYS A 37 -8.44 -5.85 4.85
N GLU A 38 -7.71 -6.88 5.31
CA GLU A 38 -8.24 -7.93 6.18
C GLU A 38 -8.63 -7.38 7.57
N ASP A 39 -7.79 -6.51 8.15
CA ASP A 39 -8.04 -5.90 9.47
C ASP A 39 -9.22 -4.91 9.46
N ASN A 40 -9.50 -4.32 8.29
CA ASN A 40 -10.57 -3.34 8.10
C ASN A 40 -11.79 -3.91 7.36
N LEU A 41 -11.96 -5.24 7.28
CA LEU A 41 -13.17 -5.84 6.71
C LEU A 41 -14.42 -5.37 7.46
N GLY A 42 -15.45 -5.01 6.69
CA GLY A 42 -16.66 -4.39 7.23
C GLY A 42 -16.54 -2.90 7.50
N MET A 43 -15.38 -2.28 7.21
CA MET A 43 -15.16 -0.84 7.35
C MET A 43 -14.50 -0.21 6.10
N PRO A 44 -14.77 1.08 5.82
CA PRO A 44 -14.11 1.78 4.72
C PRO A 44 -12.59 1.90 4.92
N VAL A 45 -11.81 1.11 4.18
CA VAL A 45 -10.34 1.03 4.31
C VAL A 45 -9.55 2.08 3.50
N ILE A 46 -10.18 2.83 2.60
CA ILE A 46 -9.46 3.66 1.60
C ILE A 46 -8.55 4.70 2.23
N PHE A 47 -9.02 5.39 3.27
CA PHE A 47 -8.22 6.42 3.94
C PHE A 47 -7.02 5.80 4.67
N THR A 48 -7.25 4.69 5.37
CA THR A 48 -6.21 3.92 6.08
C THR A 48 -5.14 3.46 5.09
N LEU A 49 -5.57 2.89 3.95
CA LEU A 49 -4.68 2.39 2.92
C LEU A 49 -3.85 3.51 2.29
N ALA A 50 -4.48 4.64 1.92
CA ALA A 50 -3.80 5.78 1.34
C ALA A 50 -2.78 6.41 2.30
N SER A 51 -3.13 6.53 3.58
CA SER A 51 -2.25 7.06 4.63
C SER A 51 -1.03 6.17 4.83
N HIS A 52 -1.25 4.85 4.95
CA HIS A 52 -0.17 3.89 5.15
C HIS A 52 0.80 3.84 3.97
N LEU A 53 0.28 3.79 2.74
CA LEU A 53 1.12 3.77 1.54
C LEU A 53 1.94 5.07 1.38
N SER A 54 1.34 6.22 1.72
CA SER A 54 2.05 7.51 1.66
C SER A 54 3.19 7.59 2.67
N GLU A 55 2.99 7.05 3.88
CA GLU A 55 4.02 6.98 4.92
C GLU A 55 5.17 6.04 4.50
N GLN A 56 4.85 4.84 4.01
CA GLN A 56 5.84 3.88 3.52
C GLN A 56 6.70 4.46 2.39
N LEU A 57 6.08 5.10 1.40
CA LEU A 57 6.80 5.74 0.30
C LEU A 57 7.71 6.88 0.79
N SER A 58 7.26 7.64 1.80
CA SER A 58 8.06 8.70 2.41
C SER A 58 9.32 8.12 3.06
N ILE A 59 9.17 7.10 3.91
CA ILE A 59 10.28 6.41 4.57
C ILE A 59 11.27 5.83 3.55
N GLN A 60 10.79 5.20 2.49
CA GLN A 60 11.64 4.65 1.43
C GLN A 60 12.41 5.74 0.68
N SER A 61 11.75 6.86 0.36
CA SER A 61 12.38 7.99 -0.32
C SER A 61 13.46 8.64 0.54
N GLU A 62 13.22 8.81 1.83
CA GLU A 62 14.21 9.33 2.78
C GLU A 62 15.39 8.37 2.95
N THR A 63 15.12 7.08 3.11
CA THR A 63 16.17 6.05 3.21
C THR A 63 17.08 6.05 1.97
N ARG A 64 16.51 6.24 0.78
CA ARG A 64 17.25 6.30 -0.48
C ARG A 64 18.10 7.57 -0.60
N LEU A 65 17.62 8.70 -0.08
CA LEU A 65 18.37 9.96 -0.07
C LEU A 65 19.54 9.90 0.92
N THR A 66 19.34 9.30 2.09
CA THR A 66 20.39 9.14 3.11
C THR A 66 21.51 8.24 2.60
N ARG A 67 21.17 7.08 2.00
CA ARG A 67 22.18 6.18 1.40
C ARG A 67 22.97 6.80 0.25
N GLN A 68 22.39 7.74 -0.49
CA GLN A 68 23.09 8.47 -1.56
C GLN A 68 23.98 9.60 -1.04
N ARG A 69 23.75 10.10 0.18
CA ARG A 69 24.57 11.14 0.81
C ARG A 69 25.81 10.58 1.51
N GLU A 70 25.77 9.31 1.88
CA GLU A 70 26.86 8.61 2.57
C GLU A 70 27.81 7.83 1.61
N ALA A 71 27.52 7.82 0.31
CA ALA A 71 28.33 7.21 -0.76
C ALA A 71 29.08 8.28 -1.57
#